data_AF-A0A4P7UBB7-F1
#
_entry.id   AF-A0A4P7UBB7-F1
#
_cell.length_a   1.000
_cell.length_b   1.000
_cell.length_c   1.000
_cell.angle_alpha   90.00
_cell.angle_beta   90.00
_cell.angle_gamma   90.00
#
_symmetry.space_group_name_H-M   'P 1'
#
loop_
_entity.id
_entity.type
_entity.pdbx_description
1 polymer ?
#
loop_
_entity_poly.entity_id
_entity_poly.type
_entity_poly.pdbx_seq_one_letter_code
_entity_poly.pdbx_strand_id
1 'polypeptide(L)'
;MAVHDKTDALVPFPVAWVDAPPTVSRRLVLGSGVGALLGGLGAVALLLDGEYPLGFTTALIAAFFGASAHISSRAWRWPGRRRPLVDSVDGIGLRFRAGAGGWRFTVGAMVAGVPFGVALGWAAYHDPTPTGRTWVALVNSPILLGWCLFQLWNVATGCLRRGEVLLTPEGVTYSAWGDRFSLPWDRAARVDAELSPGLGRRAAPGVRVTRRPGFCTSHERTARGFSSTATSHLPDLVVRADQVEGDPALLAHALAFYATHHELLEELGDARALERVRSGRAVAPHLAR
;
A
#
# COMPACT_ATOMS: atom_id res chain seq x y z
N MET A 1 -28.42 -32.25 -12.72
CA MET A 1 -28.66 -30.86 -12.26
C MET A 1 -28.37 -30.83 -10.77
N ALA A 2 -27.15 -30.47 -10.38
CA ALA A 2 -26.80 -30.31 -8.98
C ALA A 2 -27.34 -28.94 -8.53
N VAL A 3 -28.32 -28.97 -7.63
CA VAL A 3 -28.77 -27.79 -6.89
C VAL A 3 -27.58 -27.39 -6.02
N HIS A 4 -26.82 -26.39 -6.44
CA HIS A 4 -25.85 -25.74 -5.56
C HIS A 4 -26.67 -25.08 -4.45
N ASP A 5 -26.64 -25.72 -3.29
CA ASP A 5 -27.11 -25.17 -2.02
C ASP A 5 -26.37 -23.84 -1.81
N LYS A 6 -27.09 -22.76 -2.13
CA LYS A 6 -26.62 -21.36 -2.10
C LYS A 6 -26.83 -20.81 -0.69
N THR A 7 -26.66 -21.65 0.33
CA THR A 7 -26.73 -21.24 1.72
C THR A 7 -25.62 -20.23 1.96
N ASP A 8 -26.03 -19.10 2.55
CA ASP A 8 -25.30 -17.92 2.98
C ASP A 8 -24.04 -18.24 3.80
N ALA A 9 -23.06 -18.90 3.19
CA ALA A 9 -21.77 -19.14 3.76
C ALA A 9 -21.04 -17.79 3.73
N LEU A 10 -21.20 -17.02 4.81
CA LEU A 10 -20.22 -16.06 5.30
C LEU A 10 -18.85 -16.55 4.85
N VAL A 11 -18.19 -15.80 3.95
CA VAL A 11 -16.82 -16.14 3.51
C VAL A 11 -16.04 -16.40 4.79
N PRO A 12 -15.54 -17.63 5.02
CA PRO A 12 -14.99 -18.00 6.31
C PRO A 12 -13.85 -17.05 6.58
N PHE A 13 -14.06 -16.15 7.53
CA PHE A 13 -13.06 -15.16 7.88
C PHE A 13 -11.88 -15.95 8.43
N PRO A 14 -10.70 -15.92 7.79
CA PRO A 14 -9.61 -16.76 8.23
C PRO A 14 -9.26 -16.30 9.64
N VAL A 15 -9.42 -17.17 10.65
CA VAL A 15 -9.02 -16.87 12.04
C VAL A 15 -7.57 -16.36 12.07
N ALA A 16 -6.75 -16.86 11.13
CA ALA A 16 -5.39 -16.41 10.86
C ALA A 16 -5.24 -14.91 10.56
N TRP A 17 -6.28 -14.17 10.14
CA TRP A 17 -6.22 -12.72 9.91
C TRP A 17 -6.30 -11.91 11.21
N VAL A 18 -6.98 -12.45 12.24
CA VAL A 18 -7.08 -11.82 13.56
C VAL A 18 -5.71 -11.82 14.24
N ASP A 19 -4.97 -12.92 14.05
CA ASP A 19 -3.67 -13.14 14.69
C ASP A 19 -2.47 -12.83 13.80
N ALA A 20 -2.67 -12.51 12.51
CA ALA A 20 -1.58 -12.24 11.59
C ALA A 20 -0.79 -10.99 12.04
N PRO A 21 0.45 -11.13 12.53
CA PRO A 21 1.27 -9.97 12.80
C PRO A 21 1.65 -9.32 11.46
N PRO A 22 1.72 -7.99 11.37
CA PRO A 22 2.11 -7.31 10.13
C PRO A 22 3.48 -7.81 9.63
N THR A 23 3.51 -8.36 8.41
CA THR A 23 4.58 -9.26 7.92
C THR A 23 5.78 -8.56 7.27
N VAL A 24 5.62 -7.34 6.74
CA VAL A 24 6.65 -6.69 5.90
C VAL A 24 7.42 -5.58 6.65
N SER A 25 6.83 -4.97 7.67
CA SER A 25 7.36 -3.74 8.29
C SER A 25 8.48 -3.98 9.31
N ARG A 26 8.56 -5.13 9.99
CA ARG A 26 9.61 -5.37 10.99
C ARG A 26 11.01 -5.30 10.40
N ARG A 27 11.23 -5.87 9.20
CA ARG A 27 12.55 -5.86 8.54
C ARG A 27 12.90 -4.50 7.96
N LEU A 28 11.92 -3.74 7.46
CA LEU A 28 12.13 -2.39 6.95
C LEU A 28 12.37 -1.39 8.09
N VAL A 29 11.65 -1.53 9.21
CA VAL A 29 11.87 -0.77 10.46
C VAL A 29 13.19 -1.17 11.11
N LEU A 30 13.56 -2.45 11.13
CA LEU A 30 14.87 -2.91 11.62
C LEU A 30 16.01 -2.42 10.72
N GLY A 31 15.88 -2.55 9.39
CA GLY A 31 16.88 -2.08 8.44
C GLY A 31 17.06 -0.56 8.48
N SER A 32 15.95 0.17 8.62
CA SER A 32 15.97 1.63 8.79
C SER A 32 16.50 2.02 10.17
N GLY A 33 16.17 1.29 11.23
CA GLY A 33 16.71 1.53 12.57
C GLY A 33 18.21 1.28 12.67
N VAL A 34 18.71 0.22 12.00
CA VAL A 34 20.14 -0.08 11.90
C VAL A 34 20.84 0.97 11.03
N GLY A 35 20.25 1.37 9.90
CA GLY A 35 20.77 2.48 9.07
C GLY A 35 20.83 3.80 9.83
N ALA A 36 19.84 4.08 10.69
CA ALA A 36 19.80 5.25 11.55
C ALA A 36 20.92 5.23 12.59
N LEU A 37 21.11 4.09 13.27
CA LEU A 37 22.15 3.92 14.29
C LEU A 37 23.56 3.98 13.69
N LEU A 38 23.80 3.28 12.59
CA LEU A 38 25.10 3.29 11.90
C LEU A 38 25.41 4.67 11.32
N GLY A 39 24.40 5.33 10.75
CA GLY A 39 24.55 6.71 10.28
C GLY A 39 24.84 7.69 11.43
N GLY A 40 24.17 7.51 12.58
CA GLY A 40 24.36 8.39 13.74
C GLY A 40 25.73 8.22 14.38
N LEU A 41 26.20 6.97 14.51
CA LEU A 41 27.53 6.66 15.04
C LEU A 41 28.63 7.15 14.11
N GLY A 42 28.48 6.98 12.79
CA GLY A 42 29.43 7.52 11.82
C GLY A 42 29.49 9.06 11.86
N ALA A 43 28.34 9.72 12.01
CA ALA A 43 28.27 11.16 12.14
C ALA A 43 29.02 11.70 13.36
N VAL A 44 28.84 11.05 14.52
CA VAL A 44 29.51 11.43 15.77
C VAL A 44 31.02 11.21 15.66
N ALA A 45 31.48 10.09 15.09
CA ALA A 45 32.90 9.84 14.88
C ALA A 45 33.56 10.91 13.99
N LEU A 46 32.90 11.24 12.87
CA LEU A 46 33.43 12.21 11.90
C LEU A 46 33.38 13.67 12.41
N LEU A 47 32.40 14.00 13.26
CA LEU A 47 32.36 15.29 13.96
C LEU A 47 33.48 15.41 15.01
N LEU A 48 33.84 14.32 15.68
CA LEU A 48 34.93 14.30 16.66
C LEU A 48 36.31 14.39 15.99
N ASP A 49 36.47 13.87 14.77
CA ASP A 49 37.72 13.93 13.99
C ASP A 49 37.90 15.24 13.19
N GLY A 50 36.94 16.17 13.26
CA GLY A 50 37.00 17.46 12.55
C GLY A 50 36.70 17.38 11.05
N GLU A 51 36.22 16.24 10.55
CA GLU A 51 35.77 16.04 9.17
C GLU A 51 34.29 16.44 9.01
N TYR A 52 34.04 17.75 9.12
CA TYR A 52 32.70 18.35 9.08
C TYR A 52 31.77 17.92 7.91
N PRO A 53 32.20 17.78 6.64
CA PRO A 53 31.29 17.45 5.54
C PRO A 53 30.82 15.99 5.55
N LEU A 54 31.66 15.05 6.01
CA LEU A 54 31.33 13.64 6.12
C LEU A 54 30.45 13.37 7.36
N GLY A 55 30.71 14.05 8.48
CA GLY A 55 29.86 13.97 9.67
C GLY A 55 28.43 14.44 9.41
N PHE A 56 28.27 15.53 8.65
CA PHE A 56 26.98 16.09 8.28
C PHE A 56 26.14 15.17 7.37
N THR A 57 26.76 14.60 6.33
CA THR A 57 26.07 13.66 5.41
C THR A 57 25.65 12.38 6.12
N THR A 58 26.50 11.86 7.00
CA THR A 58 26.19 10.65 7.79
C THR A 58 25.07 10.93 8.81
N ALA A 59 25.02 12.13 9.40
CA ALA A 59 23.94 12.57 10.29
C ALA A 59 22.60 12.69 9.56
N LEU A 60 22.62 13.16 8.31
CA LEU A 60 21.42 13.24 7.48
C LEU A 60 20.91 11.85 7.07
N ILE A 61 21.81 10.91 6.75
CA ILE A 61 21.45 9.48 6.53
C ILE A 61 20.80 8.92 7.80
N ALA A 62 21.41 9.19 8.96
CA ALA A 62 20.91 8.76 10.26
C ALA A 62 19.50 9.29 10.55
N ALA A 63 19.31 10.59 10.34
CA ALA A 63 18.05 11.29 10.56
C ALA A 63 16.99 10.81 9.58
N PHE A 64 17.34 10.60 8.30
CA PHE A 64 16.44 10.10 7.27
C PHE A 64 15.96 8.69 7.61
N PHE A 65 16.87 7.76 7.88
CA PHE A 65 16.52 6.38 8.23
C PHE A 65 15.86 6.29 9.62
N GLY A 66 16.23 7.15 10.56
CA GLY A 66 15.67 7.21 11.91
C GLY A 66 14.25 7.75 11.93
N ALA A 67 14.01 8.87 11.24
CA ALA A 67 12.66 9.40 11.02
C ALA A 67 11.81 8.40 10.24
N SER A 68 12.40 7.74 9.25
CA SER A 68 11.74 6.67 8.50
C SER A 68 11.32 5.51 9.39
N ALA A 69 12.23 4.99 10.21
CA ALA A 69 11.96 3.92 11.17
C ALA A 69 10.91 4.34 12.21
N HIS A 70 10.97 5.58 12.70
CA HIS A 70 10.04 6.11 13.69
C HIS A 70 8.63 6.28 13.13
N ILE A 71 8.47 6.90 11.96
CA ILE A 71 7.17 7.08 11.29
C ILE A 71 6.60 5.71 10.89
N SER A 72 7.44 4.81 10.39
CA SER A 72 7.08 3.42 10.10
C SER A 72 6.83 2.59 11.36
N SER A 73 7.27 3.01 12.55
CA SER A 73 6.85 2.36 13.79
C SER A 73 5.52 2.93 14.31
N ARG A 74 5.31 4.25 14.17
CA ARG A 74 4.12 4.95 14.68
C ARG A 74 2.90 4.76 13.81
N ALA A 75 3.02 4.79 12.48
CA ALA A 75 1.92 4.47 11.58
C ALA A 75 1.35 3.05 11.81
N TRP A 76 2.12 2.19 12.47
CA TRP A 76 1.77 0.79 12.75
C TRP A 76 1.37 0.54 14.22
N ARG A 77 1.70 1.46 15.13
CA ARG A 77 1.32 1.42 16.56
C ARG A 77 -0.06 1.99 16.86
N TRP A 78 -0.91 2.19 15.86
CA TRP A 78 -2.32 2.52 16.09
C TRP A 78 -3.20 1.28 15.91
N PRO A 79 -3.29 0.39 16.91
CA PRO A 79 -4.31 -0.65 16.98
C PRO A 79 -5.66 -0.09 17.48
N GLY A 80 -5.83 1.25 17.49
CA GLY A 80 -7.04 1.89 17.96
C GLY A 80 -8.16 1.77 16.95
N ARG A 81 -9.12 0.86 17.21
CA ARG A 81 -10.44 0.69 16.56
C ARG A 81 -10.42 1.10 15.09
N ARG A 82 -10.14 0.12 14.22
CA ARG A 82 -10.31 0.20 12.76
C ARG A 82 -11.78 0.53 12.46
N ARG A 83 -12.15 1.81 12.51
CA ARG A 83 -13.43 2.25 11.96
C ARG A 83 -13.40 1.86 10.48
N PRO A 84 -14.50 1.32 9.94
CA PRO A 84 -14.58 1.05 8.53
C PRO A 84 -14.45 2.38 7.77
N LEU A 85 -13.29 2.60 7.18
CA LEU A 85 -13.03 3.74 6.29
C LEU A 85 -13.53 3.38 4.90
N VAL A 86 -14.84 3.15 4.85
CA VAL A 86 -15.62 3.06 3.63
C VAL A 86 -16.31 4.41 3.43
N ASP A 87 -16.02 5.01 2.29
CA ASP A 87 -16.64 6.24 1.82
C ASP A 87 -17.58 5.91 0.67
N SER A 88 -18.73 6.58 0.61
CA SER A 88 -19.48 6.66 -0.64
C SER A 88 -18.77 7.66 -1.55
N VAL A 89 -18.66 7.33 -2.83
CA VAL A 89 -18.31 8.27 -3.89
C VAL A 89 -19.61 8.59 -4.60
N ASP A 90 -20.10 9.82 -4.44
CA ASP A 90 -21.44 10.26 -4.83
C ASP A 90 -21.85 9.75 -6.22
N GLY A 91 -22.82 8.82 -6.26
CA GLY A 91 -23.37 8.26 -7.49
C GLY A 91 -22.49 7.22 -8.20
N ILE A 92 -21.30 6.91 -7.68
CA ILE A 92 -20.30 6.07 -8.36
C ILE A 92 -20.12 4.72 -7.67
N GLY A 93 -19.99 4.69 -6.35
CA GLY A 93 -19.56 3.46 -5.69
C GLY A 93 -19.15 3.56 -4.23
N LEU A 94 -18.79 2.42 -3.66
CA LEU A 94 -18.13 2.31 -2.36
C LEU A 94 -16.62 2.28 -2.52
N ARG A 95 -15.93 3.18 -1.80
CA ARG A 95 -14.48 3.29 -1.81
C ARG A 95 -13.87 2.85 -0.50
N PHE A 96 -12.96 1.90 -0.58
CA PHE A 96 -12.06 1.46 0.49
C PHE A 96 -10.66 1.98 0.19
N ARG A 97 -10.17 2.94 0.98
CA ARG A 97 -8.83 3.53 0.76
C ARG A 97 -7.75 2.64 1.36
N ALA A 98 -6.56 2.61 0.76
CA ALA A 98 -5.39 1.97 1.37
C ALA A 98 -4.93 2.74 2.62
N GLY A 99 -4.20 2.18 3.58
CA GLY A 99 -3.70 2.90 4.77
C GLY A 99 -2.86 4.15 4.43
N ALA A 100 -3.14 5.29 5.09
CA ALA A 100 -2.44 6.54 4.82
C ALA A 100 -0.96 6.48 5.23
N GLY A 101 -0.63 5.62 6.21
CA GLY A 101 0.69 5.54 6.81
C GLY A 101 1.79 5.20 5.82
N GLY A 102 1.64 4.11 5.06
CA GLY A 102 2.62 3.70 4.05
C GLY A 102 2.78 4.72 2.94
N TRP A 103 1.65 5.30 2.47
CA TRP A 103 1.67 6.35 1.46
C TRP A 103 2.39 7.61 1.92
N ARG A 104 2.01 8.15 3.09
CA ARG A 104 2.62 9.34 3.69
C ARG A 104 4.11 9.13 3.97
N PHE A 105 4.48 7.93 4.42
CA PHE A 105 5.87 7.55 4.62
C PHE A 105 6.66 7.66 3.31
N THR A 106 6.17 7.06 2.24
CA THR A 106 6.89 7.04 0.97
C THR A 106 6.96 8.41 0.32
N VAL A 107 5.87 9.16 0.30
CA VAL A 107 5.89 10.56 -0.16
C VAL A 107 6.84 11.40 0.70
N GLY A 108 6.80 11.23 2.02
CA GLY A 108 7.71 11.91 2.95
C GLY A 108 9.18 11.56 2.69
N ALA A 109 9.49 10.29 2.42
CA ALA A 109 10.83 9.85 2.05
C ALA A 109 11.30 10.46 0.72
N MET A 110 10.42 10.59 -0.27
CA MET A 110 10.74 11.26 -1.53
C MET A 110 11.01 12.76 -1.32
N VAL A 111 10.18 13.44 -0.54
CA VAL A 111 10.36 14.87 -0.20
C VAL A 111 11.66 15.09 0.56
N ALA A 112 11.97 14.25 1.56
CA ALA A 112 13.21 14.35 2.32
C ALA A 112 14.45 13.94 1.51
N GLY A 113 14.29 13.06 0.52
CA GLY A 113 15.36 12.63 -0.38
C GLY A 113 15.90 13.75 -1.28
N VAL A 114 15.07 14.76 -1.61
CA VAL A 114 15.48 15.92 -2.42
C VAL A 114 16.58 16.76 -1.73
N PRO A 115 16.35 17.38 -0.55
CA PRO A 115 17.39 18.14 0.13
C PRO A 115 18.57 17.25 0.54
N PHE A 116 18.34 15.96 0.81
CA PHE A 116 19.41 15.01 1.07
C PHE A 116 20.33 14.81 -0.13
N GLY A 117 19.77 14.60 -1.32
CA GLY A 117 20.54 14.48 -2.56
C GLY A 117 21.34 15.75 -2.86
N VAL A 118 20.73 16.92 -2.68
CA VAL A 118 21.41 18.22 -2.86
C VAL A 118 22.57 18.38 -1.87
N ALA A 119 22.33 18.12 -0.57
CA ALA A 119 23.35 18.22 0.46
C ALA A 119 24.52 17.26 0.22
N LEU A 120 24.23 16.02 -0.22
CA LEU A 120 25.24 15.03 -0.55
C LEU A 120 26.11 15.47 -1.74
N GLY A 121 25.49 15.99 -2.80
CA GLY A 121 26.23 16.50 -3.98
C GLY A 121 27.07 17.73 -3.65
N TRP A 122 26.52 18.65 -2.86
CA TRP A 122 27.24 19.84 -2.38
C TRP A 122 28.45 19.48 -1.53
N ALA A 123 28.29 18.58 -0.55
CA ALA A 123 29.38 18.13 0.30
C ALA A 123 30.50 17.45 -0.52
N ALA A 124 30.13 16.65 -1.51
CA ALA A 124 31.10 15.98 -2.37
C ALA A 124 31.80 16.96 -3.34
N TYR A 125 31.12 18.00 -3.82
CA TYR A 125 31.71 19.01 -4.69
C TYR A 125 32.76 19.88 -3.98
N HIS A 126 32.54 20.16 -2.69
CA HIS A 126 33.45 20.98 -1.87
C HIS A 126 34.52 20.19 -1.12
N ASP A 127 34.67 18.90 -1.40
CA ASP A 127 35.72 18.07 -0.80
C ASP A 127 37.10 18.47 -1.35
N PRO A 128 38.03 18.99 -0.52
CA PRO A 128 39.36 19.41 -0.95
C PRO A 128 40.26 18.23 -1.36
N THR A 129 39.88 17.00 -0.99
CA THR A 129 40.66 15.78 -1.23
C THR A 129 39.78 14.72 -1.88
N PRO A 130 39.40 14.89 -3.17
CA PRO A 130 38.45 14.01 -3.82
C PRO A 130 38.97 12.57 -3.82
N THR A 131 38.28 11.70 -3.10
CA THR A 131 38.52 10.26 -3.06
C THR A 131 37.58 9.53 -4.01
N GLY A 132 37.76 8.22 -4.17
CA GLY A 132 36.79 7.40 -4.91
C GLY A 132 35.36 7.51 -4.35
N ARG A 133 35.20 7.77 -3.04
CA ARG A 133 33.89 7.96 -2.40
C ARG A 133 33.22 9.28 -2.82
N THR A 134 34.02 10.33 -2.99
CA THR A 134 33.58 11.65 -3.45
C THR A 134 32.96 11.56 -4.84
N TRP A 135 33.61 10.85 -5.76
CA TRP A 135 33.06 10.60 -7.11
C TRP A 135 31.76 9.79 -7.08
N VAL A 136 31.68 8.76 -6.24
CA VAL A 136 30.44 7.99 -6.06
C VAL A 136 29.31 8.89 -5.55
N ALA A 137 29.56 9.78 -4.58
CA ALA A 137 28.57 10.72 -4.08
C ALA A 137 28.14 11.74 -5.15
N LEU A 138 29.08 12.30 -5.92
CA LEU A 138 28.80 13.22 -7.03
C LEU A 138 27.93 12.59 -8.12
N VAL A 139 28.12 11.29 -8.41
CA VAL A 139 27.31 10.58 -9.41
C VAL A 139 25.94 10.17 -8.85
N ASN A 140 25.87 9.69 -7.61
CA ASN A 140 24.63 9.20 -7.03
C ASN A 140 23.67 10.32 -6.60
N SER A 141 24.19 11.50 -6.23
CA SER A 141 23.39 12.68 -5.87
C SER A 141 22.38 13.07 -6.97
N PRO A 142 22.79 13.35 -8.23
CA PRO A 142 21.85 13.73 -9.28
C PRO A 142 20.91 12.59 -9.67
N ILE A 143 21.35 11.32 -9.57
CA ILE A 143 20.49 10.16 -9.82
C ILE A 143 19.38 10.08 -8.77
N LEU A 144 19.73 10.20 -7.49
CA LEU A 144 18.77 10.21 -6.39
C LEU A 144 17.82 11.41 -6.50
N LEU A 145 18.35 12.60 -6.75
CA LEU A 145 17.56 13.82 -6.91
C LEU A 145 16.58 13.69 -8.08
N GLY A 146 17.07 13.26 -9.24
CA GLY A 146 16.24 13.02 -10.43
C GLY A 146 15.16 11.98 -10.17
N TRP A 147 15.49 10.88 -9.50
CA TRP A 147 14.51 9.86 -9.10
C TRP A 147 13.45 10.43 -8.15
N CYS A 148 13.85 11.10 -7.06
CA CYS A 148 12.91 11.69 -6.10
C CYS A 148 11.98 12.71 -6.76
N LEU A 149 12.52 13.61 -7.59
CA LEU A 149 11.73 14.61 -8.32
C LEU A 149 10.78 13.96 -9.32
N PHE A 150 11.24 12.96 -10.07
CA PHE A 150 10.39 12.21 -11.00
C PHE A 150 9.22 11.53 -10.28
N GLN A 151 9.45 10.96 -9.09
CA GLN A 151 8.36 10.33 -8.34
C GLN A 151 7.41 11.34 -7.69
N LEU A 152 7.92 12.46 -7.18
CA LEU A 152 7.08 13.56 -6.70
C LEU A 152 6.22 14.14 -7.83
N TRP A 153 6.78 14.23 -9.04
CA TRP A 153 6.02 14.59 -10.24
C TRP A 153 4.90 13.58 -10.50
N ASN A 154 5.18 12.28 -10.47
CA ASN A 154 4.15 11.25 -10.62
C ASN A 154 3.06 11.33 -9.52
N VAL A 155 3.42 11.69 -8.29
CA VAL A 155 2.46 11.96 -7.21
C VAL A 155 1.60 13.18 -7.55
N ALA A 156 2.21 14.27 -7.99
CA ALA A 156 1.54 15.52 -8.30
C ALA A 156 0.59 15.41 -9.50
N THR A 157 0.96 14.67 -10.54
CA THR A 157 0.10 14.37 -11.69
C THR A 157 -0.96 13.31 -11.40
N GLY A 158 -0.88 12.66 -10.22
CA GLY A 158 -1.74 11.55 -9.84
C GLY A 158 -1.49 10.28 -10.65
N CYS A 159 -0.34 10.14 -11.31
CA CYS A 159 0.13 8.87 -11.87
C CYS A 159 0.45 7.88 -10.74
N LEU A 160 1.03 8.39 -9.65
CA LEU A 160 1.25 7.67 -8.40
C LEU A 160 0.15 8.04 -7.40
N ARG A 161 -0.64 7.07 -6.95
CA ARG A 161 -1.72 7.31 -5.98
C ARG A 161 -1.68 6.35 -4.81
N ARG A 162 -2.19 6.82 -3.69
CA ARG A 162 -2.57 5.96 -2.57
C ARG A 162 -3.51 4.87 -3.10
N GLY A 163 -3.24 3.62 -2.74
CA GLY A 163 -4.08 2.53 -3.20
C GLY A 163 -5.54 2.70 -2.77
N GLU A 164 -6.47 2.18 -3.55
CA GLU A 164 -7.89 2.18 -3.21
C GLU A 164 -8.60 1.05 -3.95
N VAL A 165 -9.66 0.53 -3.34
CA VAL A 165 -10.62 -0.38 -3.98
C VAL A 165 -11.92 0.38 -4.11
N LEU A 166 -12.43 0.45 -5.33
CA LEU A 166 -13.72 1.03 -5.66
C LEU A 166 -14.64 -0.09 -6.13
N LEU A 167 -15.78 -0.23 -5.47
CA LEU A 167 -16.88 -1.10 -5.87
C LEU A 167 -17.92 -0.21 -6.55
N THR A 168 -18.12 -0.39 -7.85
CA THR A 168 -19.13 0.33 -8.64
C THR A 168 -20.16 -0.67 -9.16
N PRO A 169 -21.32 -0.21 -9.67
CA PRO A 169 -22.29 -1.10 -10.32
C PRO A 169 -21.70 -1.93 -11.47
N GLU A 170 -20.68 -1.41 -12.16
CA GLU A 170 -20.04 -2.09 -13.30
C GLU A 170 -18.99 -3.13 -12.87
N GLY A 171 -18.33 -2.94 -11.73
CA GLY A 171 -17.26 -3.85 -11.32
C GLY A 171 -16.48 -3.44 -10.08
N VAL A 172 -15.36 -4.13 -9.93
CA VAL A 172 -14.34 -3.86 -8.91
C VAL A 172 -13.14 -3.22 -9.56
N THR A 173 -12.76 -2.03 -9.11
CA THR A 173 -11.51 -1.38 -9.51
C THR A 173 -10.56 -1.31 -8.33
N TYR A 174 -9.35 -1.86 -8.49
CA TYR A 174 -8.28 -1.75 -7.52
C TYR A 174 -7.15 -0.91 -8.10
N SER A 175 -6.89 0.24 -7.47
CA SER A 175 -5.73 1.07 -7.78
C SER A 175 -4.65 0.81 -6.75
N ALA A 176 -3.42 0.58 -7.20
CA ALA A 176 -2.26 0.29 -6.36
C ALA A 176 -1.03 1.04 -6.88
N TRP A 177 -0.68 2.15 -6.22
CA TRP A 177 0.54 2.93 -6.44
C TRP A 177 0.72 3.42 -7.88
N GLY A 178 1.13 2.58 -8.82
CA GLY A 178 1.30 2.89 -10.25
C GLY A 178 0.53 1.97 -11.19
N ASP A 179 -0.33 1.10 -10.67
CA ASP A 179 -1.15 0.18 -11.45
C ASP A 179 -2.62 0.32 -11.08
N ARG A 180 -3.49 0.13 -12.07
CA ARG A 180 -4.93 0.02 -11.90
C ARG A 180 -5.40 -1.31 -12.49
N PHE A 181 -6.19 -2.02 -11.72
CA PHE A 181 -6.80 -3.28 -12.11
C PHE A 181 -8.31 -3.11 -12.08
N SER A 182 -9.01 -3.56 -13.11
CA SER A 182 -10.48 -3.54 -13.11
C SER A 182 -11.04 -4.88 -13.55
N LEU A 183 -12.02 -5.36 -12.79
CA LEU A 183 -12.72 -6.61 -13.03
C LEU A 183 -14.24 -6.35 -12.99
N PRO A 184 -14.91 -6.40 -14.15
CA PRO A 184 -16.37 -6.34 -14.22
C PRO A 184 -17.06 -7.46 -13.43
N TRP A 185 -18.23 -7.19 -12.84
CA TRP A 185 -18.94 -8.18 -12.01
C TRP A 185 -19.39 -9.41 -12.80
N ASP A 186 -19.79 -9.26 -14.07
CA ASP A 186 -20.17 -10.37 -14.96
C ASP A 186 -19.02 -11.37 -15.20
N ARG A 187 -17.77 -10.93 -14.96
CA ARG A 187 -16.55 -11.73 -15.08
C ARG A 187 -16.01 -12.21 -13.75
N ALA A 188 -16.54 -11.74 -12.63
CA ALA A 188 -16.22 -12.27 -11.31
C ALA A 188 -16.88 -13.65 -11.14
N ALA A 189 -16.10 -14.64 -10.71
CA ALA A 189 -16.59 -16.00 -10.45
C ALA A 189 -16.76 -16.25 -8.96
N ARG A 190 -15.75 -15.86 -8.17
CA ARG A 190 -15.69 -16.17 -6.74
C ARG A 190 -14.84 -15.15 -6.02
N VAL A 191 -15.22 -14.86 -4.77
CA VAL A 191 -14.44 -14.04 -3.84
C VAL A 191 -13.97 -14.95 -2.72
N ASP A 192 -12.67 -15.03 -2.53
CA ASP A 192 -12.04 -15.82 -1.47
C ASP A 192 -11.17 -14.95 -0.59
N ALA A 193 -11.26 -15.16 0.73
CA ALA A 193 -10.29 -14.65 1.67
C ALA A 193 -9.07 -15.58 1.64
N GLU A 194 -7.95 -15.10 1.13
CA GLU A 194 -6.70 -15.87 1.06
C GLU A 194 -5.58 -15.24 1.88
N LEU A 195 -4.57 -16.05 2.14
CA LEU A 195 -3.29 -15.60 2.62
C LEU A 195 -2.36 -15.51 1.41
N SER A 196 -2.21 -14.31 0.87
CA SER A 196 -1.40 -14.10 -0.33
C SER A 196 0.09 -14.01 0.07
N PRO A 197 1.04 -14.58 -0.71
CA PRO A 197 2.45 -14.49 -0.40
C PRO A 197 2.89 -13.03 -0.33
N GLY A 198 3.26 -12.57 0.88
CA GLY A 198 3.74 -11.21 1.09
C GLY A 198 5.18 -11.04 0.58
N LEU A 199 5.71 -9.82 0.72
CA LEU A 199 7.16 -9.59 0.59
C LEU A 199 7.88 -10.34 1.74
N GLY A 200 8.25 -11.60 1.51
CA GLY A 200 8.95 -12.48 2.45
C GLY A 200 8.31 -13.87 2.63
N ARG A 201 8.84 -14.69 3.54
CA ARG A 201 8.35 -16.06 3.85
C ARG A 201 7.00 -16.11 4.60
N ARG A 202 6.26 -15.00 4.74
CA ARG A 202 4.99 -14.98 5.47
C ARG A 202 3.88 -14.41 4.61
N ALA A 203 2.77 -15.14 4.59
CA ALA A 203 1.59 -14.74 3.86
C ALA A 203 0.87 -13.59 4.57
N ALA A 204 0.30 -12.68 3.80
CA ALA A 204 -0.46 -11.53 4.27
C ALA A 204 -1.95 -11.73 3.93
N PRO A 205 -2.87 -11.22 4.77
CA PRO A 205 -4.29 -11.18 4.43
C PRO A 205 -4.53 -10.55 3.06
N GLY A 206 -5.29 -11.21 2.20
CA GLY A 206 -5.69 -10.73 0.89
C GLY A 206 -7.07 -11.21 0.49
N VAL A 207 -7.82 -10.39 -0.26
CA VAL A 207 -9.08 -10.80 -0.89
C VAL A 207 -8.79 -11.06 -2.35
N ARG A 208 -8.98 -12.31 -2.79
CA ARG A 208 -8.87 -12.69 -4.18
C ARG A 208 -10.26 -12.72 -4.79
N VAL A 209 -10.43 -11.96 -5.87
CA VAL A 209 -11.57 -12.08 -6.77
C VAL A 209 -11.11 -12.91 -7.96
N THR A 210 -11.47 -14.19 -7.93
CA THR A 210 -11.23 -15.12 -9.02
C THR A 210 -12.17 -14.79 -10.16
N ARG A 211 -11.59 -14.67 -11.35
CA ARG A 211 -12.35 -14.43 -12.58
C ARG A 211 -12.95 -15.71 -13.15
N ARG A 212 -13.94 -15.56 -14.03
CA ARG A 212 -14.47 -16.67 -14.84
C ARG A 212 -13.41 -17.15 -15.86
N PRO A 213 -13.40 -18.45 -16.20
CA PRO A 213 -12.56 -18.97 -17.28
C PRO A 213 -12.78 -18.20 -18.59
N GLY A 214 -11.71 -17.98 -19.36
CA GLY A 214 -11.77 -17.24 -20.63
C GLY A 214 -11.73 -15.71 -20.55
N PHE A 215 -11.85 -15.11 -19.36
CA PHE A 215 -11.75 -13.65 -19.19
C PHE A 215 -10.40 -13.21 -18.62
N CYS A 216 -10.06 -11.92 -18.70
CA CYS A 216 -8.87 -11.36 -18.05
C CYS A 216 -9.25 -10.11 -17.25
N THR A 217 -8.59 -9.92 -16.11
CA THR A 217 -8.59 -8.64 -15.39
C THR A 217 -7.91 -7.59 -16.27
N SER A 218 -8.56 -6.44 -16.47
CA SER A 218 -7.94 -5.33 -17.18
C SER A 218 -6.86 -4.72 -16.30
N HIS A 219 -5.69 -4.46 -16.87
CA HIS A 219 -4.56 -3.87 -16.18
C HIS A 219 -4.06 -2.65 -16.95
N GLU A 220 -4.04 -1.51 -16.28
CA GLU A 220 -3.51 -0.26 -16.78
C GLU A 220 -2.34 0.16 -15.88
N ARG A 221 -1.18 0.44 -16.46
CA ARG A 221 -0.05 1.02 -15.73
C ARG A 221 -0.09 2.53 -15.83
N THR A 222 -0.27 3.19 -14.68
CA THR A 222 -0.36 4.66 -14.58
C THR A 222 0.99 5.32 -14.30
N ALA A 223 1.96 4.61 -13.71
CA ALA A 223 3.31 5.11 -13.46
C ALA A 223 4.39 4.10 -13.91
N ARG A 224 5.46 4.60 -14.54
CA ARG A 224 6.65 3.79 -14.87
C ARG A 224 7.63 3.74 -13.70
N GLY A 225 8.29 2.60 -13.49
CA GLY A 225 9.29 2.42 -12.43
C GLY A 225 8.73 1.99 -11.06
N PHE A 226 7.41 1.95 -10.91
CA PHE A 226 6.73 1.28 -9.80
C PHE A 226 5.86 0.15 -10.37
N SER A 227 6.04 -1.07 -9.86
CA SER A 227 5.09 -2.15 -10.10
C SER A 227 4.47 -2.56 -8.78
N SER A 228 3.16 -2.77 -8.82
CA SER A 228 2.44 -3.41 -7.75
C SER A 228 2.71 -4.91 -7.78
N THR A 229 2.91 -5.51 -6.61
CA THR A 229 2.90 -6.97 -6.47
C THR A 229 1.59 -7.59 -6.93
N ALA A 230 0.51 -6.80 -7.06
CA ALA A 230 -0.76 -7.29 -7.62
C ALA A 230 -0.61 -7.84 -9.05
N THR A 231 0.36 -7.35 -9.83
CA THR A 231 0.62 -7.85 -11.18
C THR A 231 1.01 -9.33 -11.23
N SER A 232 1.64 -9.89 -10.17
CA SER A 232 2.00 -11.31 -10.11
C SER A 232 0.80 -12.23 -9.88
N HIS A 233 -0.37 -11.69 -9.57
CA HIS A 233 -1.60 -12.46 -9.35
C HIS A 233 -2.53 -12.45 -10.56
N LEU A 234 -2.15 -11.74 -11.62
CA LEU A 234 -2.85 -11.85 -12.89
C LEU A 234 -2.85 -13.32 -13.33
N PRO A 235 -4.00 -13.83 -13.79
CA PRO A 235 -5.13 -13.07 -14.32
C PRO A 235 -6.25 -12.74 -13.30
N ASP A 236 -6.10 -13.15 -12.04
CA ASP A 236 -7.06 -12.84 -10.97
C ASP A 236 -6.79 -11.45 -10.36
N LEU A 237 -7.80 -10.90 -9.69
CA LEU A 237 -7.65 -9.66 -8.95
C LEU A 237 -7.40 -9.98 -7.47
N VAL A 238 -6.21 -9.66 -6.97
CA VAL A 238 -5.88 -9.79 -5.54
C VAL A 238 -5.74 -8.42 -4.90
N VAL A 239 -6.64 -8.13 -3.97
CA VAL A 239 -6.54 -6.97 -3.09
C VAL A 239 -5.82 -7.37 -1.82
N ARG A 240 -4.75 -6.67 -1.50
CA ARG A 240 -4.01 -6.88 -0.26
C ARG A 240 -4.71 -6.21 0.91
N ALA A 241 -5.27 -7.01 1.82
CA ALA A 241 -6.04 -6.52 2.95
C ALA A 241 -5.15 -5.78 3.97
N ASP A 242 -3.85 -6.09 4.05
CA ASP A 242 -2.88 -5.34 4.85
C ASP A 242 -2.61 -3.93 4.33
N GLN A 243 -3.00 -3.66 3.08
CA GLN A 243 -2.88 -2.33 2.49
C GLN A 243 -4.15 -1.51 2.64
N VAL A 244 -5.31 -2.07 2.99
CA VAL A 244 -6.59 -1.35 3.12
C VAL A 244 -6.68 -0.65 4.49
N GLU A 245 -7.14 0.60 4.51
CA GLU A 245 -7.45 1.36 5.71
C GLU A 245 -8.81 0.91 6.25
N GLY A 246 -8.83 0.44 7.50
CA GLY A 246 -10.04 -0.05 8.15
C GLY A 246 -10.03 -1.56 8.33
N ASP A 247 -11.22 -2.14 8.44
CA ASP A 247 -11.40 -3.58 8.64
C ASP A 247 -11.37 -4.33 7.29
N PRO A 248 -10.33 -5.14 7.01
CA PRO A 248 -10.28 -5.94 5.78
C PRO A 248 -11.39 -6.99 5.70
N ALA A 249 -11.97 -7.41 6.83
CA ALA A 249 -13.14 -8.29 6.85
C ALA A 249 -14.31 -7.64 6.14
N LEU A 250 -14.52 -6.35 6.39
CA LEU A 250 -15.62 -5.61 5.80
C LEU A 250 -15.50 -5.55 4.27
N LEU A 251 -14.29 -5.34 3.75
CA LEU A 251 -14.05 -5.38 2.31
C LEU A 251 -14.32 -6.78 1.74
N ALA A 252 -13.82 -7.84 2.39
CA ALA A 252 -14.03 -9.21 1.95
C ALA A 252 -15.52 -9.57 1.91
N HIS A 253 -16.27 -9.22 2.96
CA HIS A 253 -17.71 -9.44 3.04
C HIS A 253 -18.49 -8.62 2.02
N ALA A 254 -18.17 -7.32 1.86
CA ALA A 254 -18.81 -6.49 0.84
C ALA A 254 -18.59 -7.04 -0.56
N LEU A 255 -17.36 -7.41 -0.92
CA LEU A 255 -17.04 -8.02 -2.21
C LEU A 255 -17.81 -9.33 -2.43
N ALA A 256 -17.83 -10.22 -1.43
CA ALA A 256 -18.54 -11.48 -1.52
C ALA A 256 -20.06 -11.30 -1.63
N PHE A 257 -20.63 -10.33 -0.92
CA PHE A 257 -22.04 -10.02 -0.95
C PHE A 257 -22.47 -9.54 -2.35
N TYR A 258 -21.77 -8.55 -2.92
CA TYR A 258 -22.12 -8.03 -4.25
C TYR A 258 -21.77 -8.99 -5.40
N ALA A 259 -20.76 -9.87 -5.21
CA ALA A 259 -20.51 -10.95 -6.16
C ALA A 259 -21.60 -12.04 -6.15
N THR A 260 -22.41 -12.14 -5.09
CA THR A 260 -23.49 -13.13 -4.98
C THR A 260 -24.87 -12.56 -5.28
N HIS A 261 -25.08 -11.26 -5.06
CA HIS A 261 -26.34 -10.53 -5.23
C HIS A 261 -26.24 -9.48 -6.35
N HIS A 262 -26.18 -9.93 -7.60
CA HIS A 262 -26.01 -9.06 -8.76
C HIS A 262 -27.18 -8.08 -8.95
N GLU A 263 -28.37 -8.45 -8.49
CA GLU A 263 -29.57 -7.61 -8.48
C GLU A 263 -29.46 -6.37 -7.58
N LEU A 264 -28.48 -6.34 -6.68
CA LEU A 264 -28.21 -5.22 -5.77
C LEU A 264 -27.03 -4.34 -6.22
N LEU A 265 -26.42 -4.59 -7.39
CA LEU A 265 -25.26 -3.82 -7.85
C LEU A 265 -25.55 -2.34 -8.04
N GLU A 266 -26.75 -1.99 -8.50
CA GLU A 266 -27.20 -0.60 -8.64
C GLU A 266 -27.16 0.15 -7.29
N GLU A 267 -27.34 -0.55 -6.17
CA GLU A 267 -27.26 0.04 -4.82
C GLU A 267 -25.87 0.62 -4.54
N LEU A 268 -24.81 0.12 -5.19
CA LEU A 268 -23.42 0.59 -4.99
C LEU A 268 -23.24 2.08 -5.33
N GLY A 269 -24.03 2.62 -6.26
CA GLY A 269 -24.04 4.05 -6.58
C GLY A 269 -24.69 4.92 -5.51
N ASP A 270 -25.41 4.33 -4.56
CA ASP A 270 -26.26 5.02 -3.61
C ASP A 270 -25.74 4.96 -2.16
N ALA A 271 -26.27 5.86 -1.32
CA ALA A 271 -26.01 5.85 0.12
C ALA A 271 -26.47 4.55 0.83
N ARG A 272 -27.38 3.79 0.21
CA ARG A 272 -27.91 2.52 0.75
C ARG A 272 -26.81 1.46 0.89
N ALA A 273 -25.91 1.34 -0.09
CA ALA A 273 -24.80 0.39 -0.02
C ALA A 273 -23.86 0.71 1.15
N LEU A 274 -23.60 2.00 1.37
CA LEU A 274 -22.77 2.44 2.48
C LEU A 274 -23.41 2.08 3.83
N GLU A 275 -24.71 2.31 3.96
CA GLU A 275 -25.48 1.96 5.16
C GLU A 275 -25.49 0.44 5.39
N ARG A 276 -25.69 -0.35 4.34
CA ARG A 276 -25.68 -1.82 4.40
C ARG A 276 -24.34 -2.36 4.88
N VAL A 277 -23.25 -1.84 4.32
CA VAL A 277 -21.90 -2.23 4.73
C VAL A 277 -21.63 -1.80 6.17
N ARG A 278 -21.95 -0.55 6.55
CA ARG A 278 -21.72 -0.04 7.92
C ARG A 278 -22.56 -0.74 8.99
N SER A 279 -23.78 -1.14 8.66
CA SER A 279 -24.68 -1.89 9.56
C SER A 279 -24.33 -3.37 9.68
N GLY A 280 -23.33 -3.87 8.95
CA GLY A 280 -22.98 -5.29 8.94
C GLY A 280 -24.00 -6.17 8.20
N ARG A 281 -25.01 -5.59 7.54
CA ARG A 281 -26.00 -6.33 6.74
C ARG A 281 -25.39 -7.00 5.50
N ALA A 282 -24.25 -6.48 5.02
CA ALA A 282 -23.43 -7.15 4.00
C ALA A 282 -22.64 -8.36 4.56
N VAL A 283 -22.52 -8.47 5.89
CA VAL A 283 -21.83 -9.58 6.57
C VAL A 283 -22.83 -10.69 6.89
N ALA A 284 -23.98 -10.37 7.48
CA ALA A 284 -25.01 -11.35 7.84
C ALA A 284 -26.42 -10.86 7.48
N PRO A 285 -26.91 -11.13 6.25
CA PRO A 285 -28.21 -10.62 5.79
C PRO A 285 -29.40 -11.10 6.64
N HIS A 286 -29.26 -12.23 7.34
CA HIS A 286 -30.31 -12.83 8.17
C HIS A 286 -30.37 -12.30 9.62
N LEU A 287 -29.37 -11.55 10.10
CA LEU A 287 -29.33 -11.03 11.47
C LEU A 287 -30.00 -9.65 11.64
N ALA A 288 -30.58 -9.10 10.58
CA ALA A 288 -31.17 -7.76 10.56
C ALA A 288 -32.71 -7.75 10.61
N ARG A 289 -33.32 -8.69 11.33
CA ARG A 289 -34.76 -8.64 11.65
C ARG A 289 -35.01 -7.93 12.97
#